data_AF-A0A519WF31-F1
#
_entry.id   AF-A0A519WF31-F1
#
_cell.length_a   1.000
_cell.length_b   1.000
_cell.length_c   1.000
_cell.angle_alpha   90.00
_cell.angle_beta   90.00
_cell.angle_gamma   90.00
#
_symmetry.space_group_name_H-M   'P 1'
#
loop_
_entity.id
_entity.type
_entity.pdbx_description
1 polymer ?
#
loop_
_entity_poly.entity_id
_entity_poly.type
_entity_poly.pdbx_seq_one_letter_code
_entity_poly.pdbx_strand_id
1 'polypeptide(L)'
;NINQETLELTRLIRRDAARFANTTAENVSATDRAAFEAYLAMKTEFDKGLATAKTNLDGYTGLKNALDAVTKKIGKENPTLEDIKNFTPEGQVESNAKNALLRSLVNTDYKTFYETRVKAGYDHFYDQVNYNYNLTFNPRNLVGDNENDSNERIYGSTDSKGPDPSHGTHVAGIVGADRKNNLGIQGVADNVLLMAVRNVPNGDERDKDVANAIRYAVDNGAKVLNMSFGKAYSWDKKVVDDAVRYAVSKDVLLVHAAGNDNKNLDAETNFPTNKYEDGTLASAWLTVGASTPFNDKRLKASFSNYGRTTVDVFAPGFGIYSTYPDQKYQDNNGTSMASPVVAGLAALIRSYYPKLKAVQVKEIIMKSVEKADALTDISVTGGVVNAYNALKLAATY
;
A
#
# COMPACT_ATOMS: atom_id res chain seq x y z
N ASN A 1 -15.69 -9.51 -7.94
CA ASN A 1 -14.65 -8.79 -7.20
C ASN A 1 -15.22 -7.55 -6.55
N ILE A 2 -14.91 -7.33 -5.27
CA ILE A 2 -15.28 -6.08 -4.59
C ILE A 2 -14.34 -4.96 -5.04
N ASN A 3 -14.89 -3.77 -5.25
CA ASN A 3 -14.09 -2.56 -5.45
C ASN A 3 -13.82 -1.89 -4.10
N GLN A 4 -14.86 -1.29 -3.52
CA GLN A 4 -14.80 -0.54 -2.27
C GLN A 4 -14.97 -1.46 -1.07
N GLU A 5 -14.20 -1.23 -0.01
CA GLU A 5 -14.29 -1.96 1.26
C GLU A 5 -14.03 -1.01 2.44
N THR A 6 -14.51 -1.41 3.61
CA THR A 6 -14.26 -0.75 4.88
C THR A 6 -12.79 -0.85 5.31
N LEU A 7 -12.34 0.04 6.20
CA LEU A 7 -11.11 -0.20 6.97
C LEU A 7 -11.32 -1.34 7.97
N GLU A 8 -10.25 -2.01 8.39
CA GLU A 8 -10.32 -2.98 9.48
C GLU A 8 -10.78 -2.31 10.77
N LEU A 9 -10.30 -1.09 11.03
CA LEU A 9 -10.77 -0.25 12.13
C LEU A 9 -12.30 -0.10 12.14
N THR A 10 -12.90 0.22 10.98
CA THR A 10 -14.36 0.37 10.82
C THR A 10 -15.09 -0.94 11.13
N ARG A 11 -14.55 -2.09 10.69
CA ARG A 11 -15.13 -3.41 10.97
C ARG A 11 -15.06 -3.76 12.45
N LEU A 12 -13.92 -3.50 13.10
CA LEU A 12 -13.73 -3.74 14.53
C LEU A 12 -14.65 -2.87 15.38
N ILE A 13 -14.81 -1.59 15.03
CA ILE A 13 -15.79 -0.69 15.68
C ILE A 13 -17.21 -1.23 15.51
N ARG A 14 -17.61 -1.63 14.31
CA ARG A 14 -18.94 -2.21 14.06
C ARG A 14 -19.18 -3.46 14.91
N ARG A 15 -18.19 -4.36 15.00
CA ARG A 15 -18.25 -5.58 15.81
C ARG A 15 -18.41 -5.25 17.29
N ASP A 16 -17.55 -4.37 17.82
CA ASP A 16 -17.46 -4.09 19.26
C ASP A 16 -18.58 -3.16 19.75
N ALA A 17 -19.15 -2.33 18.87
CA ALA A 17 -20.32 -1.50 19.18
C ALA A 17 -21.54 -2.35 19.62
N ALA A 18 -21.70 -3.58 19.08
CA ALA A 18 -22.77 -4.49 19.51
C ALA A 18 -22.70 -4.83 21.01
N ARG A 19 -21.50 -4.75 21.60
CA ARG A 19 -21.26 -5.01 23.03
C ARG A 19 -21.16 -3.70 23.83
N PHE A 20 -20.54 -2.66 23.28
CA PHE A 20 -20.05 -1.52 24.05
C PHE A 20 -20.70 -0.17 23.73
N ALA A 21 -21.59 -0.06 22.74
CA ALA A 21 -22.14 1.23 22.32
C ALA A 21 -22.87 2.01 23.43
N ASN A 22 -23.46 1.30 24.40
CA ASN A 22 -24.19 1.86 25.53
C ASN A 22 -23.47 1.63 26.88
N THR A 23 -22.20 1.23 26.82
CA THR A 23 -21.36 0.95 27.99
C THR A 23 -20.58 2.21 28.38
N THR A 24 -20.45 2.44 29.68
CA THR A 24 -19.72 3.56 30.28
C THR A 24 -18.63 3.05 31.23
N ALA A 25 -17.74 3.94 31.67
CA ALA A 25 -16.70 3.59 32.63
C ALA A 25 -17.30 3.13 33.98
N GLU A 26 -18.51 3.56 34.32
CA GLU A 26 -19.21 3.23 35.56
C GLU A 26 -19.91 1.87 35.50
N ASN A 27 -20.37 1.44 34.32
CA ASN A 27 -21.18 0.22 34.17
C ASN A 27 -20.46 -0.97 33.51
N VAL A 28 -19.25 -0.77 32.95
CA VAL A 28 -18.47 -1.87 32.37
C VAL A 28 -17.97 -2.82 33.46
N SER A 29 -18.15 -4.12 33.22
CA SER A 29 -17.68 -5.16 34.13
C SER A 29 -16.15 -5.18 34.22
N ALA A 30 -15.61 -5.72 35.31
CA ALA A 30 -14.16 -5.85 35.49
C ALA A 30 -13.51 -6.72 34.39
N THR A 31 -14.22 -7.76 33.91
CA THR A 31 -13.73 -8.65 32.85
C THR A 31 -13.68 -7.96 31.48
N ASP A 32 -14.51 -6.92 31.28
CA ASP A 32 -14.69 -6.27 29.98
C ASP A 32 -13.89 -4.98 29.87
N ARG A 33 -13.35 -4.48 30.98
CA ARG A 33 -12.66 -3.19 31.08
C ARG A 33 -11.60 -2.98 30.00
N ALA A 34 -10.69 -3.94 29.83
CA ALA A 34 -9.61 -3.83 28.84
C ALA A 34 -10.13 -3.81 27.40
N ALA A 35 -11.14 -4.62 27.08
CA ALA A 35 -11.75 -4.64 25.75
C ALA A 35 -12.54 -3.35 25.47
N PHE A 36 -13.20 -2.80 26.48
CA PHE A 36 -13.89 -1.52 26.38
C PHE A 36 -12.91 -0.35 26.17
N GLU A 37 -11.79 -0.33 26.89
CA GLU A 37 -10.73 0.68 26.69
C GLU A 37 -10.13 0.62 25.29
N ALA A 38 -9.87 -0.59 24.76
CA ALA A 38 -9.43 -0.78 23.38
C ALA A 38 -10.47 -0.28 22.36
N TYR A 39 -11.76 -0.57 22.59
CA TYR A 39 -12.85 -0.05 21.77
C TYR A 39 -12.90 1.49 21.77
N LEU A 40 -12.76 2.14 22.93
CA LEU A 40 -12.74 3.61 23.03
C LEU A 40 -11.54 4.24 22.30
N ALA A 41 -10.37 3.61 22.39
CA ALA A 41 -9.18 4.05 21.67
C ALA A 41 -9.39 3.96 20.14
N MET A 42 -9.89 2.81 19.66
CA MET A 42 -10.27 2.64 18.26
C MET A 42 -11.33 3.66 17.83
N LYS A 43 -12.32 3.94 18.68
CA LYS A 43 -13.42 4.86 18.34
C LYS A 43 -12.90 6.29 18.17
N THR A 44 -11.98 6.69 19.04
CA THR A 44 -11.30 7.99 18.97
C THR A 44 -10.48 8.13 17.68
N GLU A 45 -9.74 7.09 17.30
CA GLU A 45 -9.00 7.08 16.03
C GLU A 45 -9.92 7.13 14.82
N PHE A 46 -11.00 6.33 14.85
CA PHE A 46 -12.03 6.32 13.81
C PHE A 46 -12.67 7.70 13.63
N ASP A 47 -13.08 8.35 14.72
CA ASP A 47 -13.76 9.65 14.66
C ASP A 47 -12.83 10.75 14.14
N LYS A 48 -11.56 10.72 14.57
CA LYS A 48 -10.53 11.64 14.05
C LYS A 48 -10.28 11.42 12.55
N GLY A 49 -10.17 10.16 12.13
CA GLY A 49 -9.98 9.78 10.72
C GLY A 49 -11.13 10.24 9.85
N LEU A 50 -12.37 9.93 10.26
CA LEU A 50 -13.59 10.35 9.55
C LEU A 50 -13.73 11.88 9.49
N ALA A 51 -13.44 12.60 10.57
CA ALA A 51 -13.48 14.07 10.58
C ALA A 51 -12.45 14.67 9.61
N THR A 52 -11.24 14.10 9.55
CA THR A 52 -10.19 14.50 8.62
C THR A 52 -10.60 14.23 7.17
N ALA A 53 -11.11 13.03 6.88
CA ALA A 53 -11.59 12.65 5.55
C ALA A 53 -12.73 13.57 5.07
N LYS A 54 -13.68 13.91 5.94
CA LYS A 54 -14.77 14.87 5.64
C LYS A 54 -14.22 16.25 5.32
N THR A 55 -13.30 16.76 6.14
CA THR A 55 -12.68 18.07 5.91
C THR A 55 -11.96 18.13 4.56
N ASN A 56 -11.21 17.08 4.22
CA ASN A 56 -10.54 16.99 2.93
C ASN A 56 -11.53 16.87 1.77
N LEU A 57 -12.59 16.04 1.91
CA LEU A 57 -13.65 15.91 0.91
C LEU A 57 -14.34 17.25 0.65
N ASP A 58 -14.67 18.01 1.70
CA ASP A 58 -15.26 19.34 1.58
C ASP A 58 -14.32 20.30 0.83
N GLY A 59 -13.02 20.25 1.15
CA GLY A 59 -12.00 21.02 0.45
C GLY A 59 -11.91 20.71 -1.05
N TYR A 60 -11.85 19.42 -1.41
CA TYR A 60 -11.83 19.00 -2.81
C TYR A 60 -13.15 19.25 -3.54
N THR A 61 -14.29 19.14 -2.85
CA THR A 61 -15.61 19.50 -3.38
C THR A 61 -15.66 20.99 -3.70
N GLY A 62 -15.20 21.84 -2.78
CA GLY A 62 -15.12 23.29 -2.97
C GLY A 62 -14.20 23.67 -4.14
N LEU A 63 -13.01 23.06 -4.20
CA LEU A 63 -12.07 23.26 -5.32
C LEU A 63 -12.71 22.85 -6.64
N LYS A 64 -13.26 21.64 -6.71
CA LYS A 64 -13.90 21.10 -7.92
C LYS A 64 -15.02 22.03 -8.40
N ASN A 65 -15.93 22.43 -7.52
CA ASN A 65 -17.02 23.34 -7.86
C ASN A 65 -16.52 24.71 -8.35
N ALA A 66 -15.46 25.25 -7.75
CA ALA A 66 -14.87 26.51 -8.17
C ALA A 66 -14.22 26.41 -9.56
N LEU A 67 -13.52 25.31 -9.85
CA LEU A 67 -12.94 25.06 -11.18
C LEU A 67 -14.02 24.83 -12.24
N ASP A 68 -15.05 24.05 -11.92
CA ASP A 68 -16.20 23.79 -12.80
C ASP A 68 -16.95 25.11 -13.14
N ALA A 69 -17.09 26.02 -12.17
CA ALA A 69 -17.68 27.34 -12.39
C ALA A 69 -16.85 28.20 -13.36
N VAL A 70 -15.52 28.24 -13.17
CA VAL A 70 -14.61 28.98 -14.06
C VAL A 70 -14.65 28.41 -15.48
N THR A 71 -14.52 27.10 -15.64
CA THR A 71 -14.52 26.46 -16.97
C THR A 71 -15.84 26.61 -17.69
N LYS A 72 -16.97 26.53 -16.96
CA LYS A 72 -18.30 26.82 -17.51
C LYS A 72 -18.42 28.25 -18.02
N LYS A 73 -17.89 29.26 -17.30
CA LYS A 73 -17.89 30.67 -17.75
C LYS A 73 -16.97 30.91 -18.94
N ILE A 74 -15.82 30.24 -19.00
CA ILE A 74 -14.93 30.27 -20.16
C ILE A 74 -15.60 29.61 -21.38
N GLY A 75 -16.51 28.67 -21.15
CA GLY A 75 -17.22 27.96 -22.22
C GLY A 75 -16.36 26.90 -22.91
N LYS A 76 -15.30 26.42 -22.24
CA LYS A 76 -14.39 25.39 -22.75
C LYS A 76 -14.24 24.27 -21.72
N GLU A 77 -14.39 23.02 -22.17
CA GLU A 77 -14.19 21.84 -21.32
C GLU A 77 -12.71 21.64 -20.92
N ASN A 78 -11.78 22.02 -21.81
CA ASN A 78 -10.34 21.95 -21.57
C ASN A 78 -9.68 23.32 -21.87
N PRO A 79 -9.85 24.32 -20.98
CA PRO A 79 -9.28 25.64 -21.20
C PRO A 79 -7.75 25.60 -21.15
N THR A 80 -7.13 26.38 -22.03
CA THR A 80 -5.67 26.55 -22.06
C THR A 80 -5.21 27.51 -20.97
N LEU A 81 -3.91 27.52 -20.66
CA LEU A 81 -3.33 28.52 -19.75
C LEU A 81 -3.66 29.96 -20.19
N GLU A 82 -3.72 30.22 -21.50
CA GLU A 82 -4.05 31.54 -22.04
C GLU A 82 -5.53 31.90 -21.82
N ASP A 83 -6.43 30.93 -21.95
CA ASP A 83 -7.85 31.12 -21.58
C ASP A 83 -7.99 31.50 -20.10
N ILE A 84 -7.24 30.84 -19.22
CA ILE A 84 -7.24 31.14 -17.79
C ILE A 84 -6.68 32.54 -17.50
N LYS A 85 -5.62 32.97 -18.20
CA LYS A 85 -5.05 34.33 -18.04
C LYS A 85 -6.07 35.40 -18.42
N ASN A 86 -6.79 35.20 -19.51
CA ASN A 86 -7.77 36.15 -20.06
C ASN A 86 -9.13 36.12 -19.36
N PHE A 87 -9.41 35.09 -18.56
CA PHE A 87 -10.62 35.02 -17.76
C PHE A 87 -10.66 36.10 -16.66
N THR A 88 -11.72 36.90 -16.60
CA THR A 88 -11.92 37.90 -15.54
C THR A 88 -12.78 37.29 -14.42
N PRO A 89 -12.22 37.04 -13.22
CA PRO A 89 -12.96 36.43 -12.13
C PRO A 89 -13.95 37.42 -11.49
N GLU A 90 -15.14 36.92 -11.14
CA GLU A 90 -16.14 37.64 -10.35
C GLU A 90 -16.12 37.14 -8.90
N GLY A 91 -15.56 37.94 -8.00
CA GLY A 91 -15.47 37.62 -6.58
C GLY A 91 -14.31 36.70 -6.20
N GLN A 92 -14.26 36.35 -4.92
CA GLN A 92 -13.09 35.70 -4.32
C GLN A 92 -12.90 34.24 -4.76
N VAL A 93 -14.01 33.50 -4.94
CA VAL A 93 -13.96 32.07 -5.28
C VAL A 93 -13.33 31.87 -6.66
N GLU A 94 -13.79 32.62 -7.66
CA GLU A 94 -13.24 32.57 -9.02
C GLU A 94 -11.80 33.07 -9.07
N SER A 95 -11.47 34.10 -8.27
CA SER A 95 -10.10 34.60 -8.15
C SER A 95 -9.15 33.52 -7.63
N ASN A 96 -9.57 32.77 -6.61
CA ASN A 96 -8.78 31.67 -6.05
C ASN A 96 -8.63 30.51 -7.04
N ALA A 97 -9.71 30.14 -7.73
CA ALA A 97 -9.71 29.11 -8.76
C ALA A 97 -8.78 29.47 -9.93
N LYS A 98 -8.88 30.70 -10.46
CA LYS A 98 -7.97 31.22 -11.49
C LYS A 98 -6.52 31.12 -11.04
N ASN A 99 -6.19 31.56 -9.83
CA ASN A 99 -4.82 31.50 -9.31
C ASN A 99 -4.31 30.06 -9.14
N ALA A 100 -5.17 29.13 -8.72
CA ALA A 100 -4.81 27.71 -8.63
C ALA A 100 -4.51 27.11 -10.02
N LEU A 101 -5.33 27.44 -11.02
CA LEU A 101 -5.12 27.02 -12.40
C LEU A 101 -3.85 27.63 -13.00
N LEU A 102 -3.63 28.93 -12.83
CA LEU A 102 -2.43 29.61 -13.34
C LEU A 102 -1.14 28.98 -12.82
N ARG A 103 -1.11 28.51 -11.56
CA ARG A 103 0.05 27.78 -11.01
C ARG A 103 0.18 26.37 -11.56
N SER A 104 -0.95 25.69 -11.77
CA SER A 104 -0.96 24.26 -12.11
C SER A 104 -0.69 24.01 -13.59
N LEU A 105 -1.26 24.84 -14.47
CA LEU A 105 -1.17 24.67 -15.93
C LEU A 105 0.19 25.08 -16.53
N VAL A 106 1.17 25.45 -15.70
CA VAL A 106 2.54 25.72 -16.15
C VAL A 106 3.24 24.44 -16.59
N ASN A 107 2.93 23.31 -15.93
CA ASN A 107 3.66 22.05 -16.09
C ASN A 107 2.79 20.92 -16.67
N THR A 108 1.53 21.19 -16.99
CA THR A 108 0.57 20.20 -17.51
C THR A 108 -0.63 20.89 -18.15
N ASP A 109 -1.44 20.15 -18.89
CA ASP A 109 -2.72 20.64 -19.43
C ASP A 109 -3.87 20.54 -18.40
N TYR A 110 -4.98 21.22 -18.67
CA TYR A 110 -6.10 21.29 -17.72
C TYR A 110 -6.73 19.93 -17.48
N LYS A 111 -6.96 19.14 -18.53
CA LYS A 111 -7.55 17.80 -18.42
C LYS A 111 -6.70 16.92 -17.51
N THR A 112 -5.40 16.84 -17.78
CA THR A 112 -4.47 16.05 -16.96
C THR A 112 -4.46 16.55 -15.51
N PHE A 113 -4.34 17.86 -15.27
CA PHE A 113 -4.40 18.43 -13.92
C PHE A 113 -5.71 18.07 -13.19
N TYR A 114 -6.85 18.24 -13.87
CA TYR A 114 -8.16 18.01 -13.29
C TYR A 114 -8.37 16.54 -12.97
N GLU A 115 -8.10 15.64 -13.91
CA GLU A 115 -8.29 14.19 -13.74
C GLU A 115 -7.36 13.63 -12.66
N THR A 116 -6.06 13.94 -12.71
CA THR A 116 -5.07 13.27 -11.85
C THR A 116 -4.87 13.93 -10.49
N ARG A 117 -5.36 15.16 -10.28
CA ARG A 117 -5.26 15.85 -8.99
C ARG A 117 -6.59 16.16 -8.37
N VAL A 118 -7.47 16.84 -9.11
CA VAL A 118 -8.73 17.35 -8.55
C VAL A 118 -9.73 16.20 -8.39
N LYS A 119 -10.02 15.49 -9.49
CA LYS A 119 -10.96 14.37 -9.48
C LYS A 119 -10.41 13.21 -8.66
N ALA A 120 -9.15 12.81 -8.89
CA ALA A 120 -8.52 11.75 -8.11
C ALA A 120 -8.52 12.04 -6.59
N GLY A 121 -8.22 13.28 -6.18
CA GLY A 121 -8.29 13.68 -4.78
C GLY A 121 -9.73 13.68 -4.23
N TYR A 122 -10.70 14.18 -4.99
CA TYR A 122 -12.11 14.11 -4.63
C TYR A 122 -12.58 12.66 -4.46
N ASP A 123 -12.34 11.81 -5.45
CA ASP A 123 -12.76 10.39 -5.43
C ASP A 123 -12.14 9.67 -4.22
N HIS A 124 -10.85 9.91 -3.94
CA HIS A 124 -10.16 9.32 -2.79
C HIS A 124 -10.83 9.66 -1.46
N PHE A 125 -11.08 10.95 -1.18
CA PHE A 125 -11.72 11.35 0.07
C PHE A 125 -13.21 11.02 0.10
N TYR A 126 -13.86 10.96 -1.06
CA TYR A 126 -15.24 10.48 -1.18
C TYR A 126 -15.32 9.02 -0.74
N ASP A 127 -14.41 8.18 -1.21
CA ASP A 127 -14.36 6.76 -0.86
C ASP A 127 -14.06 6.56 0.62
N GLN A 128 -13.16 7.37 1.20
CA GLN A 128 -12.89 7.34 2.63
C GLN A 128 -14.16 7.58 3.46
N VAL A 129 -14.93 8.62 3.13
CA VAL A 129 -16.13 8.99 3.89
C VAL A 129 -17.28 8.01 3.65
N ASN A 130 -17.54 7.63 2.40
CA ASN A 130 -18.75 6.91 2.01
C ASN A 130 -18.59 5.38 2.06
N TYR A 131 -17.36 4.87 2.06
CA TYR A 131 -17.07 3.44 2.10
C TYR A 131 -16.13 3.06 3.24
N ASN A 132 -14.91 3.62 3.29
CA ASN A 132 -13.88 3.11 4.20
C ASN A 132 -14.24 3.31 5.69
N TYR A 133 -14.75 4.49 6.05
CA TYR A 133 -15.27 4.84 7.39
C TYR A 133 -16.78 4.65 7.55
N ASN A 134 -17.47 4.03 6.58
CA ASN A 134 -18.92 3.88 6.66
C ASN A 134 -19.30 2.61 7.44
N LEU A 135 -19.85 2.80 8.65
CA LEU A 135 -20.25 1.69 9.55
C LEU A 135 -21.39 0.83 8.99
N THR A 136 -22.21 1.33 8.07
CA THR A 136 -23.33 0.57 7.50
C THR A 136 -22.99 -0.08 6.16
N PHE A 137 -21.86 0.30 5.54
CA PHE A 137 -21.41 -0.27 4.29
C PHE A 137 -20.83 -1.68 4.53
N ASN A 138 -21.34 -2.66 3.78
CA ASN A 138 -20.76 -4.00 3.72
C ASN A 138 -20.90 -4.59 2.31
N PRO A 139 -19.82 -4.62 1.51
CA PRO A 139 -19.84 -5.16 0.15
C PRO A 139 -19.73 -6.69 0.10
N ARG A 140 -19.55 -7.35 1.24
CA ARG A 140 -18.92 -8.67 1.31
C ARG A 140 -19.77 -9.83 0.82
N ASN A 141 -21.09 -9.66 0.75
CA ASN A 141 -22.00 -10.62 0.14
C ASN A 141 -21.60 -11.06 -1.29
N LEU A 142 -20.86 -10.21 -2.02
CA LEU A 142 -20.37 -10.52 -3.37
C LEU A 142 -19.22 -11.56 -3.43
N VAL A 143 -18.55 -11.85 -2.32
CA VAL A 143 -17.39 -12.78 -2.30
C VAL A 143 -17.82 -14.24 -2.11
N GLY A 144 -19.01 -14.45 -1.53
CA GLY A 144 -19.57 -15.79 -1.32
C GLY A 144 -18.90 -16.56 -0.18
N ASP A 145 -18.46 -15.86 0.86
CA ASP A 145 -17.77 -16.40 2.03
C ASP A 145 -18.52 -16.09 3.34
N ASN A 146 -18.18 -16.81 4.41
CA ASN A 146 -18.58 -16.48 5.78
C ASN A 146 -17.56 -15.52 6.40
N GLU A 147 -17.92 -14.25 6.54
CA GLU A 147 -17.05 -13.21 7.09
C GLU A 147 -16.50 -13.53 8.48
N ASN A 148 -17.25 -14.27 9.29
CA ASN A 148 -16.90 -14.57 10.68
C ASN A 148 -16.12 -15.88 10.85
N ASP A 149 -15.90 -16.62 9.76
CA ASP A 149 -15.03 -17.80 9.76
C ASP A 149 -13.69 -17.45 9.10
N SER A 150 -12.68 -17.20 9.93
CA SER A 150 -11.32 -16.95 9.46
C SER A 150 -10.65 -18.18 8.86
N ASN A 151 -11.12 -19.38 9.19
CA ASN A 151 -10.54 -20.63 8.72
C ASN A 151 -11.14 -21.11 7.40
N GLU A 152 -12.24 -20.51 6.95
CA GLU A 152 -12.84 -20.83 5.67
C GLU A 152 -11.82 -20.64 4.54
N ARG A 153 -11.72 -21.67 3.71
CA ARG A 153 -10.84 -21.72 2.56
C ARG A 153 -11.69 -21.95 1.33
N ILE A 154 -11.25 -21.41 0.19
CA ILE A 154 -11.89 -21.58 -1.13
C ILE A 154 -13.18 -20.75 -1.28
N TYR A 155 -13.01 -19.50 -1.69
CA TYR A 155 -14.08 -18.57 -2.07
C TYR A 155 -13.54 -17.53 -3.06
N GLY A 156 -14.39 -16.61 -3.51
CA GLY A 156 -14.01 -15.51 -4.39
C GLY A 156 -14.12 -15.86 -5.87
N SER A 157 -13.24 -15.29 -6.69
CA SER A 157 -13.32 -15.34 -8.15
C SER A 157 -11.94 -15.62 -8.76
N THR A 158 -11.94 -16.27 -9.92
CA THR A 158 -10.74 -16.45 -10.75
C THR A 158 -10.34 -15.20 -11.53
N ASP A 159 -11.17 -14.15 -11.53
CA ASP A 159 -10.84 -12.87 -12.14
C ASP A 159 -9.83 -12.12 -11.24
N SER A 160 -8.55 -12.11 -11.62
CA SER A 160 -7.51 -11.37 -10.92
C SER A 160 -7.43 -9.89 -11.30
N LYS A 161 -8.12 -9.46 -12.38
CA LYS A 161 -8.12 -8.06 -12.83
C LYS A 161 -8.98 -7.24 -11.86
N GLY A 162 -10.19 -7.72 -11.58
CA GLY A 162 -11.14 -7.01 -10.74
C GLY A 162 -11.48 -5.62 -11.29
N PRO A 163 -12.13 -4.78 -10.47
CA PRO A 163 -12.58 -3.45 -10.89
C PRO A 163 -11.43 -2.46 -11.12
N ASP A 164 -10.32 -2.64 -10.40
CA ASP A 164 -9.11 -1.82 -10.55
C ASP A 164 -7.84 -2.69 -10.50
N PRO A 165 -7.15 -2.90 -11.63
CA PRO A 165 -5.89 -3.64 -11.72
C PRO A 165 -4.65 -2.74 -11.66
N SER A 166 -4.79 -1.44 -11.45
CA SER A 166 -3.71 -0.44 -11.62
C SER A 166 -2.48 -0.71 -10.76
N HIS A 167 -2.66 -0.81 -9.45
CA HIS A 167 -1.58 -1.00 -8.48
C HIS A 167 -0.83 -2.32 -8.70
N GLY A 168 -1.57 -3.43 -8.85
CA GLY A 168 -0.99 -4.74 -9.11
C GLY A 168 -0.20 -4.80 -10.43
N THR A 169 -0.69 -4.12 -11.48
CA THR A 169 0.02 -4.01 -12.76
C THR A 169 1.32 -3.22 -12.61
N HIS A 170 1.30 -2.13 -11.84
CA HIS A 170 2.48 -1.29 -11.60
C HIS A 170 3.57 -2.04 -10.84
N VAL A 171 3.20 -2.72 -9.77
CA VAL A 171 4.08 -3.58 -8.96
C VAL A 171 4.64 -4.74 -9.79
N ALA A 172 3.80 -5.41 -10.61
CA ALA A 172 4.22 -6.49 -11.49
C ALA A 172 5.28 -6.05 -12.50
N GLY A 173 5.12 -4.86 -13.11
CA GLY A 173 6.10 -4.30 -14.04
C GLY A 173 7.47 -4.06 -13.41
N ILE A 174 7.50 -3.59 -12.15
CA ILE A 174 8.77 -3.38 -11.42
C ILE A 174 9.51 -4.71 -11.27
N VAL A 175 8.81 -5.80 -10.97
CA VAL A 175 9.43 -7.12 -10.83
C VAL A 175 9.94 -7.66 -12.16
N GLY A 176 9.11 -7.66 -13.20
CA GLY A 176 9.32 -8.49 -14.38
C GLY A 176 8.76 -7.95 -15.69
N ALA A 177 8.70 -6.62 -15.88
CA ALA A 177 8.49 -6.07 -17.22
C ALA A 177 9.56 -6.61 -18.19
N ASP A 178 9.10 -7.04 -19.37
CA ASP A 178 9.92 -7.75 -20.35
C ASP A 178 11.10 -6.89 -20.83
N ARG A 179 12.30 -7.38 -20.54
CA ARG A 179 13.56 -6.68 -20.83
C ARG A 179 14.02 -6.83 -22.27
N LYS A 180 13.37 -7.69 -23.07
CA LYS A 180 13.74 -8.03 -24.45
C LYS A 180 12.99 -7.21 -25.50
N ASN A 181 11.95 -6.49 -25.09
CA ASN A 181 11.29 -5.53 -25.96
C ASN A 181 11.85 -4.12 -25.73
N ASN A 182 11.65 -3.23 -26.70
CA ASN A 182 12.09 -1.83 -26.62
C ASN A 182 10.94 -0.90 -26.15
N LEU A 183 10.03 -1.40 -25.32
CA LEU A 183 8.85 -0.67 -24.86
C LEU A 183 8.97 -0.36 -23.36
N GLY A 184 8.55 0.84 -22.96
CA GLY A 184 8.32 1.15 -21.55
C GLY A 184 9.55 1.01 -20.65
N ILE A 185 9.52 -0.01 -19.78
CA ILE A 185 10.50 -0.23 -18.70
C ILE A 185 11.08 -1.64 -18.74
N GLN A 186 12.19 -1.82 -18.05
CA GLN A 186 12.81 -3.13 -17.82
C GLN A 186 12.62 -3.53 -16.35
N GLY A 187 11.96 -4.65 -16.09
CA GLY A 187 11.77 -5.17 -14.73
C GLY A 187 13.09 -5.58 -14.08
N VAL A 188 13.13 -5.67 -12.75
CA VAL A 188 14.36 -6.03 -12.01
C VAL A 188 14.87 -7.43 -12.38
N ALA A 189 13.98 -8.40 -12.59
CA ALA A 189 14.33 -9.76 -12.98
C ALA A 189 13.99 -10.04 -14.46
N ASP A 190 14.91 -10.72 -15.17
CA ASP A 190 14.75 -11.11 -16.58
C ASP A 190 14.06 -12.48 -16.76
N ASN A 191 14.27 -13.41 -15.83
CA ASN A 191 13.74 -14.77 -15.90
C ASN A 191 12.79 -15.03 -14.72
N VAL A 192 11.58 -14.47 -14.80
CA VAL A 192 10.56 -14.56 -13.75
C VAL A 192 9.18 -14.80 -14.36
N LEU A 193 8.38 -15.63 -13.69
CA LEU A 193 6.94 -15.77 -13.95
C LEU A 193 6.17 -15.09 -12.83
N LEU A 194 5.16 -14.30 -13.19
CA LEU A 194 4.33 -13.57 -12.24
C LEU A 194 3.01 -14.30 -12.03
N MET A 195 2.64 -14.48 -10.77
CA MET A 195 1.34 -15.02 -10.35
C MET A 195 0.54 -13.91 -9.69
N ALA A 196 -0.53 -13.46 -10.34
CA ALA A 196 -1.41 -12.44 -9.78
C ALA A 196 -2.44 -13.08 -8.84
N VAL A 197 -2.40 -12.70 -7.56
CA VAL A 197 -3.38 -13.12 -6.55
C VAL A 197 -3.97 -11.85 -5.93
N ARG A 198 -5.23 -11.56 -6.23
CA ARG A 198 -5.92 -10.36 -5.74
C ARG A 198 -6.53 -10.61 -4.36
N ASN A 199 -6.11 -9.84 -3.37
CA ASN A 199 -6.64 -9.90 -2.00
C ASN A 199 -6.91 -8.51 -1.37
N VAL A 200 -6.62 -7.42 -2.09
CA VAL A 200 -6.76 -6.05 -1.59
C VAL A 200 -7.82 -5.29 -2.40
N PRO A 201 -8.90 -4.82 -1.76
CA PRO A 201 -9.87 -3.87 -2.32
C PRO A 201 -9.43 -2.41 -2.09
N ASN A 202 -10.24 -1.43 -2.50
CA ASN A 202 -10.09 -0.04 -2.08
C ASN A 202 -10.62 0.13 -0.65
N GLY A 203 -9.71 0.01 0.31
CA GLY A 203 -9.96 -0.14 1.74
C GLY A 203 -8.87 -1.04 2.34
N ASP A 204 -9.12 -1.64 3.48
CA ASP A 204 -8.17 -2.58 4.08
C ASP A 204 -8.48 -4.02 3.64
N GLU A 205 -7.43 -4.77 3.32
CA GLU A 205 -7.50 -6.22 3.16
C GLU A 205 -8.00 -6.92 4.43
N ARG A 206 -8.65 -8.07 4.28
CA ARG A 206 -9.06 -8.90 5.41
C ARG A 206 -8.00 -9.96 5.71
N ASP A 207 -7.79 -10.26 6.99
CA ASP A 207 -6.76 -11.20 7.43
C ASP A 207 -6.90 -12.58 6.79
N LYS A 208 -8.14 -13.07 6.67
CA LYS A 208 -8.40 -14.35 5.99
C LYS A 208 -8.11 -14.33 4.49
N ASP A 209 -8.34 -13.20 3.81
CA ASP A 209 -8.04 -13.05 2.37
C ASP A 209 -6.52 -13.08 2.16
N VAL A 210 -5.76 -12.38 3.02
CA VAL A 210 -4.29 -12.43 3.05
C VAL A 210 -3.80 -13.85 3.30
N ALA A 211 -4.33 -14.51 4.32
CA ALA A 211 -3.91 -15.86 4.69
C ALA A 211 -4.20 -16.89 3.59
N ASN A 212 -5.34 -16.78 2.91
CA ASN A 212 -5.69 -17.63 1.78
C ASN A 212 -4.87 -17.30 0.51
N ALA A 213 -4.60 -16.03 0.23
CA ALA A 213 -3.74 -15.62 -0.87
C ALA A 213 -2.31 -16.16 -0.72
N ILE A 214 -1.74 -16.08 0.49
CA ILE A 214 -0.43 -16.65 0.80
C ILE A 214 -0.43 -18.16 0.53
N ARG A 215 -1.40 -18.90 1.07
CA ARG A 215 -1.49 -20.36 0.87
C ARG A 215 -1.66 -20.71 -0.61
N TYR A 216 -2.57 -20.04 -1.31
CA TYR A 216 -2.79 -20.25 -2.74
C TYR A 216 -1.51 -20.03 -3.55
N ALA A 217 -0.80 -18.93 -3.33
CA ALA A 217 0.43 -18.65 -4.07
C ALA A 217 1.52 -19.71 -3.79
N VAL A 218 1.69 -20.10 -2.54
CA VAL A 218 2.65 -21.14 -2.12
C VAL A 218 2.31 -22.49 -2.75
N ASP A 219 1.03 -22.90 -2.70
CA ASP A 219 0.54 -24.17 -3.24
C ASP A 219 0.66 -24.25 -4.77
N ASN A 220 0.60 -23.10 -5.44
CA ASN A 220 0.80 -22.98 -6.89
C ASN A 220 2.26 -22.70 -7.28
N GLY A 221 3.21 -22.85 -6.35
CA GLY A 221 4.65 -22.91 -6.65
C GLY A 221 5.40 -21.58 -6.56
N ALA A 222 4.80 -20.52 -6.01
CA ALA A 222 5.52 -19.27 -5.78
C ALA A 222 6.72 -19.47 -4.84
N LYS A 223 7.85 -18.82 -5.16
CA LYS A 223 9.09 -18.84 -4.35
C LYS A 223 9.40 -17.52 -3.65
N VAL A 224 8.78 -16.44 -4.13
CA VAL A 224 8.84 -15.11 -3.55
C VAL A 224 7.43 -14.54 -3.58
N LEU A 225 6.95 -14.02 -2.45
CA LEU A 225 5.68 -13.30 -2.36
C LEU A 225 5.98 -11.82 -2.19
N ASN A 226 5.50 -10.99 -3.12
CA ASN A 226 5.49 -9.55 -2.95
C ASN A 226 4.13 -9.12 -2.37
N MET A 227 4.16 -8.52 -1.18
CA MET A 227 2.98 -8.07 -0.43
C MET A 227 3.06 -6.55 -0.28
N SER A 228 2.57 -5.84 -1.30
CA SER A 228 2.62 -4.38 -1.39
C SER A 228 1.39 -3.69 -0.80
N PHE A 229 0.90 -4.21 0.33
CA PHE A 229 -0.27 -3.76 1.07
C PHE A 229 0.05 -3.72 2.56
N GLY A 230 -0.87 -3.23 3.38
CA GLY A 230 -0.81 -3.32 4.82
C GLY A 230 -1.78 -2.36 5.49
N LYS A 231 -2.04 -2.60 6.78
CA LYS A 231 -3.06 -1.90 7.57
C LYS A 231 -2.67 -1.76 9.03
N ALA A 232 -3.31 -0.81 9.72
CA ALA A 232 -3.02 -0.51 11.13
C ALA A 232 -3.62 -1.53 12.11
N TYR A 233 -4.71 -2.20 11.74
CA TYR A 233 -5.45 -3.11 12.63
C TYR A 233 -5.58 -4.50 12.03
N SER A 234 -5.67 -5.51 12.88
CA SER A 234 -5.92 -6.89 12.50
C SER A 234 -7.01 -7.47 13.38
N TRP A 235 -7.94 -8.21 12.77
CA TRP A 235 -9.00 -8.92 13.47
C TRP A 235 -8.54 -10.30 13.94
N ASP A 236 -7.90 -11.06 13.05
CA ASP A 236 -7.40 -12.39 13.32
C ASP A 236 -5.96 -12.50 12.79
N LYS A 237 -5.02 -12.03 13.60
CA LYS A 237 -3.60 -12.09 13.27
C LYS A 237 -3.12 -13.54 13.17
N LYS A 238 -3.67 -14.43 14.01
CA LYS A 238 -3.29 -15.83 14.07
C LYS A 238 -3.45 -16.56 12.73
N VAL A 239 -4.53 -16.33 12.00
CA VAL A 239 -4.72 -17.01 10.69
C VAL A 239 -3.65 -16.63 9.67
N VAL A 240 -3.20 -15.37 9.71
CA VAL A 240 -2.11 -14.86 8.87
C VAL A 240 -0.77 -15.43 9.33
N ASP A 241 -0.50 -15.44 10.63
CA ASP A 241 0.71 -16.05 11.21
C ASP A 241 0.86 -17.51 10.79
N ASP A 242 -0.23 -18.29 10.82
CA ASP A 242 -0.23 -19.67 10.39
C ASP A 242 0.01 -19.81 8.87
N ALA A 243 -0.42 -18.84 8.06
CA ALA A 243 -0.12 -18.81 6.62
C ALA A 243 1.35 -18.45 6.35
N VAL A 244 1.91 -17.52 7.13
CA VAL A 244 3.32 -17.14 7.06
C VAL A 244 4.21 -18.31 7.49
N ARG A 245 3.90 -18.99 8.61
CA ARG A 245 4.60 -20.22 9.01
C ARG A 245 4.56 -21.28 7.91
N TYR A 246 3.40 -21.45 7.26
CA TYR A 246 3.25 -22.36 6.13
C TYR A 246 4.17 -21.99 4.97
N ALA A 247 4.16 -20.73 4.52
CA ALA A 247 5.01 -20.24 3.45
C ALA A 247 6.51 -20.42 3.76
N VAL A 248 6.94 -20.06 4.98
CA VAL A 248 8.32 -20.25 5.44
C VAL A 248 8.70 -21.74 5.42
N SER A 249 7.82 -22.64 5.87
CA SER A 249 8.06 -24.09 5.84
C SER A 249 8.20 -24.67 4.42
N LYS A 250 7.73 -23.94 3.40
CA LYS A 250 7.77 -24.30 1.98
C LYS A 250 8.90 -23.60 1.21
N ASP A 251 9.86 -23.01 1.92
CA ASP A 251 11.00 -22.27 1.34
C ASP A 251 10.58 -21.05 0.49
N VAL A 252 9.54 -20.34 0.95
CA VAL A 252 9.06 -19.12 0.28
C VAL A 252 9.55 -17.88 1.02
N LEU A 253 10.11 -16.92 0.30
CA LEU A 253 10.50 -15.61 0.84
C LEU A 253 9.32 -14.66 0.76
N LEU A 254 8.97 -14.03 1.88
CA LEU A 254 7.93 -13.01 1.94
C LEU A 254 8.56 -11.61 1.94
N VAL A 255 8.14 -10.74 1.05
CA VAL A 255 8.65 -9.36 0.91
C VAL A 255 7.48 -8.39 1.07
N HIS A 256 7.52 -7.59 2.13
CA HIS A 256 6.41 -6.76 2.58
C HIS A 256 6.78 -5.27 2.55
N ALA A 257 5.84 -4.43 2.10
CA ALA A 257 5.99 -2.99 2.17
C ALA A 257 5.89 -2.48 3.61
N ALA A 258 6.73 -1.51 4.00
CA ALA A 258 6.70 -0.96 5.36
C ALA A 258 5.47 -0.07 5.66
N GLY A 259 4.79 0.46 4.63
CA GLY A 259 3.71 1.43 4.76
C GLY A 259 4.16 2.88 4.55
N ASN A 260 3.20 3.81 4.41
CA ASN A 260 3.41 5.13 3.82
C ASN A 260 2.97 6.30 4.74
N ASP A 261 3.00 6.10 6.04
CA ASP A 261 2.47 7.03 7.05
C ASP A 261 3.56 7.79 7.81
N ASN A 262 4.84 7.61 7.42
CA ASN A 262 6.01 8.13 8.14
C ASN A 262 6.06 7.74 9.62
N LYS A 263 5.57 6.54 9.95
CA LYS A 263 5.53 6.00 11.31
C LYS A 263 6.77 5.20 11.64
N ASN A 264 7.12 5.18 12.93
CA ASN A 264 8.13 4.28 13.47
C ASN A 264 7.50 2.93 13.82
N LEU A 265 7.80 1.91 13.03
CA LEU A 265 7.26 0.55 13.19
C LEU A 265 7.78 -0.19 14.43
N ASP A 266 8.84 0.30 15.06
CA ASP A 266 9.26 -0.21 16.38
C ASP A 266 8.27 0.17 17.49
N ALA A 267 7.41 1.19 17.26
CA ALA A 267 6.39 1.67 18.19
C ALA A 267 4.95 1.43 17.70
N GLU A 268 4.71 1.55 16.40
CA GLU A 268 3.38 1.42 15.77
C GLU A 268 3.38 0.27 14.76
N THR A 269 2.65 -0.81 15.03
CA THR A 269 2.66 -1.97 14.14
C THR A 269 1.90 -1.70 12.83
N ASN A 270 2.44 -2.23 11.73
CA ASN A 270 1.74 -2.36 10.46
C ASN A 270 1.54 -3.85 10.17
N PHE A 271 0.32 -4.26 9.85
CA PHE A 271 -0.03 -5.64 9.57
C PHE A 271 -0.11 -5.92 8.06
N PRO A 272 0.22 -7.14 7.60
CA PRO A 272 0.86 -8.20 8.39
C PRO A 272 2.29 -7.83 8.83
N THR A 273 2.78 -8.52 9.86
CA THR A 273 4.12 -8.28 10.42
C THR A 273 4.91 -9.58 10.54
N ASN A 274 6.24 -9.49 10.58
CA ASN A 274 7.12 -10.65 10.73
C ASN A 274 7.11 -11.25 12.15
N LYS A 275 6.60 -10.52 13.15
CA LYS A 275 6.52 -10.98 14.53
C LYS A 275 5.22 -11.75 14.75
N TYR A 276 5.33 -13.03 15.08
CA TYR A 276 4.18 -13.88 15.41
C TYR A 276 3.56 -13.50 16.76
N GLU A 277 2.33 -13.93 17.02
CA GLU A 277 1.65 -13.74 18.32
C GLU A 277 2.43 -14.30 19.52
N ASP A 278 3.20 -15.38 19.31
CA ASP A 278 4.09 -15.98 20.33
C ASP A 278 5.38 -15.17 20.56
N GLY A 279 5.57 -14.06 19.84
CA GLY A 279 6.72 -13.17 19.95
C GLY A 279 7.94 -13.57 19.11
N THR A 280 7.95 -14.74 18.48
CA THR A 280 9.03 -15.17 17.58
C THR A 280 8.92 -14.49 16.21
N LEU A 281 9.99 -14.54 15.41
CA LEU A 281 10.06 -13.86 14.10
C LEU A 281 10.02 -14.86 12.94
N ALA A 282 9.34 -14.49 11.86
CA ALA A 282 9.40 -15.19 10.59
C ALA A 282 10.82 -15.14 10.01
N SER A 283 11.43 -16.31 9.80
CA SER A 283 12.83 -16.41 9.37
C SER A 283 13.06 -15.97 7.92
N ALA A 284 12.06 -16.08 7.05
CA ALA A 284 12.11 -15.71 5.63
C ALA A 284 11.14 -14.57 5.28
N TRP A 285 11.27 -13.45 5.99
CA TRP A 285 10.51 -12.22 5.75
C TRP A 285 11.44 -11.01 5.61
N LEU A 286 11.15 -10.12 4.66
CA LEU A 286 11.79 -8.81 4.49
C LEU A 286 10.74 -7.69 4.53
N THR A 287 10.89 -6.74 5.45
CA THR A 287 10.11 -5.49 5.47
C THR A 287 10.91 -4.38 4.78
N VAL A 288 10.29 -3.72 3.79
CA VAL A 288 10.98 -2.83 2.85
C VAL A 288 10.50 -1.38 2.98
N GLY A 289 11.42 -0.48 3.34
CA GLY A 289 11.23 0.97 3.30
C GLY A 289 11.49 1.57 1.92
N ALA A 290 10.96 2.77 1.66
CA ALA A 290 11.10 3.48 0.39
C ALA A 290 12.19 4.54 0.45
N SER A 291 13.09 4.51 -0.54
CA SER A 291 14.14 5.50 -0.75
C SER A 291 13.84 6.41 -1.94
N THR A 292 14.47 7.58 -1.92
CA THR A 292 14.48 8.59 -2.99
C THR A 292 15.80 8.51 -3.77
N PRO A 293 15.94 9.19 -4.93
CA PRO A 293 17.21 9.25 -5.63
C PRO A 293 18.28 10.15 -4.97
N PHE A 294 17.97 10.80 -3.83
CA PHE A 294 18.91 11.69 -3.15
C PHE A 294 19.86 10.93 -2.24
N ASN A 295 21.16 11.27 -2.29
CA ASN A 295 22.19 10.65 -1.43
C ASN A 295 22.50 11.49 -0.18
N ASP A 296 21.47 12.03 0.47
CA ASP A 296 21.59 12.85 1.68
C ASP A 296 20.45 12.53 2.67
N LYS A 297 20.14 13.43 3.61
CA LYS A 297 19.06 13.25 4.59
C LYS A 297 17.68 12.99 3.96
N ARG A 298 17.50 13.30 2.68
CA ARG A 298 16.29 13.03 1.89
C ARG A 298 16.24 11.62 1.32
N LEU A 299 17.26 10.79 1.55
CA LEU A 299 17.34 9.42 1.04
C LEU A 299 16.13 8.58 1.48
N LYS A 300 15.67 8.69 2.73
CA LYS A 300 14.38 8.14 3.14
C LYS A 300 13.26 8.95 2.50
N ALA A 301 12.35 8.30 1.79
CA ALA A 301 11.14 8.98 1.32
C ALA A 301 10.34 9.51 2.52
N SER A 302 9.84 10.74 2.44
CA SER A 302 9.18 11.41 3.57
C SER A 302 7.98 10.64 4.10
N PHE A 303 7.26 9.93 3.22
CA PHE A 303 6.13 9.07 3.57
C PHE A 303 6.55 7.70 4.13
N SER A 304 7.77 7.21 3.86
CA SER A 304 8.11 5.83 4.23
C SER A 304 8.06 5.64 5.74
N ASN A 305 7.32 4.61 6.18
CA ASN A 305 7.52 4.04 7.51
C ASN A 305 8.95 3.53 7.65
N TYR A 306 9.42 3.49 8.89
CA TYR A 306 10.79 3.17 9.24
C TYR A 306 10.84 2.46 10.59
N GLY A 307 11.96 1.85 10.95
CA GLY A 307 12.11 1.19 12.23
C GLY A 307 13.45 0.47 12.32
N ARG A 308 14.21 0.77 13.37
CA ARG A 308 15.57 0.26 13.57
C ARG A 308 15.60 -1.26 13.65
N THR A 309 14.53 -1.87 14.16
CA THR A 309 14.44 -3.33 14.35
C THR A 309 13.39 -4.00 13.46
N THR A 310 12.49 -3.22 12.86
CA THR A 310 11.30 -3.73 12.17
C THR A 310 11.34 -3.50 10.64
N VAL A 311 12.17 -2.58 10.14
CA VAL A 311 12.42 -2.40 8.71
C VAL A 311 13.80 -2.95 8.35
N ASP A 312 13.84 -3.97 7.49
CA ASP A 312 15.09 -4.68 7.18
C ASP A 312 16.00 -3.87 6.25
N VAL A 313 15.44 -3.38 5.13
CA VAL A 313 16.17 -2.72 4.04
C VAL A 313 15.34 -1.58 3.44
N PHE A 314 16.02 -0.66 2.75
CA PHE A 314 15.37 0.30 1.86
C PHE A 314 15.54 -0.09 0.39
N ALA A 315 14.60 0.31 -0.47
CA ALA A 315 14.70 0.18 -1.92
C ALA A 315 14.08 1.40 -2.63
N PRO A 316 14.39 1.66 -3.91
CA PRO A 316 13.78 2.77 -4.66
C PRO A 316 12.25 2.71 -4.63
N GLY A 317 11.60 3.77 -4.14
CA GLY A 317 10.15 3.83 -4.01
C GLY A 317 9.54 5.21 -4.26
N PHE A 318 10.33 6.19 -4.70
CA PHE A 318 9.89 7.55 -5.01
C PHE A 318 10.06 7.83 -6.51
N GLY A 319 8.98 8.19 -7.20
CA GLY A 319 8.97 8.48 -8.64
C GLY A 319 9.29 7.26 -9.48
N ILE A 320 8.68 6.11 -9.16
CA ILE A 320 8.94 4.86 -9.86
C ILE A 320 8.01 4.75 -11.06
N TYR A 321 8.59 4.85 -12.26
CA TYR A 321 7.91 4.63 -13.52
C TYR A 321 7.74 3.13 -13.78
N SER A 322 6.50 2.68 -14.03
CA SER A 322 6.21 1.27 -14.33
C SER A 322 4.97 1.11 -15.19
N THR A 323 4.68 -0.14 -15.59
CA THR A 323 3.51 -0.52 -16.39
C THR A 323 2.21 -0.15 -15.69
N TYR A 324 1.23 0.26 -16.47
CA TYR A 324 -0.12 0.59 -16.02
C TYR A 324 -1.13 -0.06 -16.96
N PRO A 325 -2.38 -0.32 -16.52
CA PRO A 325 -3.40 -0.90 -17.39
C PRO A 325 -3.58 -0.13 -18.71
N ASP A 326 -4.10 -0.85 -19.71
CA ASP A 326 -4.39 -0.32 -21.04
C ASP A 326 -3.16 0.20 -21.81
N GLN A 327 -2.04 -0.53 -21.69
CA GLN A 327 -0.77 -0.24 -22.38
C GLN A 327 -0.16 1.12 -22.01
N LYS A 328 -0.42 1.58 -20.78
CA LYS A 328 0.10 2.85 -20.26
C LYS A 328 1.26 2.60 -19.30
N TYR A 329 1.87 3.69 -18.89
CA TYR A 329 2.93 3.73 -17.90
C TYR A 329 2.75 4.97 -17.03
N GLN A 330 3.11 4.87 -15.76
CA GLN A 330 2.92 5.96 -14.81
C GLN A 330 3.96 5.94 -13.68
N ASP A 331 4.30 7.13 -13.18
CA ASP A 331 5.08 7.30 -11.96
C ASP A 331 4.21 7.13 -10.71
N ASN A 332 4.63 6.25 -9.81
CA ASN A 332 4.01 6.12 -8.48
C ASN A 332 5.05 6.25 -7.37
N ASN A 333 4.55 6.56 -6.17
CA ASN A 333 5.33 6.68 -4.95
C ASN A 333 4.79 5.70 -3.91
N GLY A 334 5.67 5.01 -3.20
CA GLY A 334 5.28 4.17 -2.08
C GLY A 334 6.31 3.11 -1.73
N THR A 335 6.23 2.61 -0.49
CA THR A 335 6.83 1.34 -0.10
C THR A 335 6.25 0.17 -0.92
N SER A 336 5.03 0.32 -1.45
CA SER A 336 4.48 -0.57 -2.47
C SER A 336 5.30 -0.64 -3.76
N MET A 337 6.08 0.37 -4.11
CA MET A 337 6.99 0.34 -5.26
C MET A 337 8.39 -0.13 -4.87
N ALA A 338 8.80 0.09 -3.62
CA ALA A 338 10.08 -0.41 -3.09
C ALA A 338 10.08 -1.94 -2.88
N SER A 339 9.00 -2.49 -2.32
CA SER A 339 8.84 -3.93 -2.09
C SER A 339 9.06 -4.79 -3.35
N PRO A 340 8.47 -4.49 -4.53
CA PRO A 340 8.70 -5.27 -5.74
C PRO A 340 10.11 -5.15 -6.30
N VAL A 341 10.85 -4.07 -6.00
CA VAL A 341 12.29 -4.02 -6.34
C VAL A 341 13.04 -5.12 -5.58
N VAL A 342 12.75 -5.30 -4.30
CA VAL A 342 13.37 -6.34 -3.46
C VAL A 342 12.88 -7.74 -3.84
N ALA A 343 11.60 -7.91 -4.16
CA ALA A 343 11.07 -9.17 -4.66
C ALA A 343 11.70 -9.57 -6.01
N GLY A 344 11.85 -8.61 -6.92
CA GLY A 344 12.58 -8.80 -8.17
C GLY A 344 14.06 -9.13 -7.95
N LEU A 345 14.73 -8.49 -6.99
CA LEU A 345 16.10 -8.85 -6.61
C LEU A 345 16.18 -10.28 -6.08
N ALA A 346 15.25 -10.72 -5.24
CA ALA A 346 15.19 -12.10 -4.76
C ALA A 346 14.98 -13.10 -5.90
N ALA A 347 14.11 -12.78 -6.87
CA ALA A 347 13.92 -13.59 -8.08
C ALA A 347 15.19 -13.64 -8.94
N LEU A 348 15.90 -12.52 -9.10
CA LEU A 348 17.17 -12.43 -9.82
C LEU A 348 18.27 -13.27 -9.15
N ILE A 349 18.36 -13.26 -7.81
CA ILE A 349 19.31 -14.13 -7.08
C ILE A 349 18.98 -15.60 -7.33
N ARG A 350 17.70 -15.99 -7.20
CA ARG A 350 17.27 -17.38 -7.38
C ARG A 350 17.33 -17.85 -8.84
N SER A 351 17.31 -16.95 -9.83
CA SER A 351 17.46 -17.34 -11.24
C SER A 351 18.89 -17.79 -11.55
N TYR A 352 19.89 -17.18 -10.92
CA TYR A 352 21.30 -17.60 -11.01
C TYR A 352 21.64 -18.73 -10.05
N TYR A 353 21.07 -18.72 -8.84
CA TYR A 353 21.40 -19.65 -7.76
C TYR A 353 20.13 -20.33 -7.21
N PRO A 354 19.48 -21.22 -7.98
CA PRO A 354 18.14 -21.76 -7.66
C PRO A 354 18.11 -22.68 -6.43
N LYS A 355 19.26 -23.13 -5.93
CA LYS A 355 19.38 -23.97 -4.73
C LYS A 355 19.43 -23.17 -3.42
N LEU A 356 19.57 -21.84 -3.48
CA LEU A 356 19.57 -21.00 -2.29
C LEU A 356 18.19 -21.01 -1.64
N LYS A 357 18.19 -21.29 -0.34
CA LYS A 357 16.98 -21.25 0.50
C LYS A 357 16.52 -19.81 0.72
N ALA A 358 15.24 -19.61 1.02
CA ALA A 358 14.64 -18.30 1.27
C ALA A 358 15.39 -17.50 2.33
N VAL A 359 15.81 -18.17 3.41
CA VAL A 359 16.60 -17.56 4.48
C VAL A 359 18.00 -17.11 4.02
N GLN A 360 18.63 -17.84 3.10
CA GLN A 360 19.92 -17.45 2.51
C GLN A 360 19.75 -16.26 1.56
N VAL A 361 18.70 -16.27 0.74
CA VAL A 361 18.38 -15.14 -0.15
C VAL A 361 18.11 -13.87 0.66
N LYS A 362 17.33 -13.97 1.74
CA LYS A 362 17.13 -12.86 2.69
C LYS A 362 18.47 -12.36 3.22
N GLU A 363 19.30 -13.26 3.74
CA GLU A 363 20.59 -12.92 4.33
C GLU A 363 21.52 -12.21 3.32
N ILE A 364 21.58 -12.71 2.08
CA ILE A 364 22.36 -12.10 1.00
C ILE A 364 21.89 -10.67 0.76
N ILE A 365 20.59 -10.46 0.56
CA ILE A 365 20.02 -9.13 0.33
C ILE A 365 20.37 -8.17 1.47
N MET A 366 20.24 -8.61 2.71
CA MET A 366 20.51 -7.77 3.89
C MET A 366 22.01 -7.45 4.04
N LYS A 367 22.90 -8.40 3.76
CA LYS A 367 24.36 -8.20 3.89
C LYS A 367 24.96 -7.41 2.74
N SER A 368 24.29 -7.38 1.59
CA SER A 368 24.83 -6.76 0.38
C SER A 368 24.32 -5.34 0.12
N VAL A 369 23.58 -4.73 1.05
CA VAL A 369 23.08 -3.36 0.89
C VAL A 369 24.22 -2.36 0.70
N GLU A 370 23.94 -1.27 0.00
CA GLU A 370 24.76 -0.07 0.04
C GLU A 370 24.38 0.73 1.29
N LYS A 371 25.31 0.86 2.23
CA LYS A 371 25.06 1.57 3.49
C LYS A 371 24.98 3.07 3.28
N ALA A 372 24.11 3.73 4.04
CA ALA A 372 24.02 5.18 4.07
C ALA A 372 23.73 5.67 5.49
N ASP A 373 24.45 6.68 5.94
CA ASP A 373 24.31 7.26 7.29
C ASP A 373 22.85 7.63 7.60
N ALA A 374 22.13 8.17 6.62
CA ALA A 374 20.73 8.57 6.73
C ALA A 374 19.76 7.42 7.08
N LEU A 375 20.19 6.16 6.92
CA LEU A 375 19.35 4.98 7.15
C LEU A 375 19.76 4.17 8.41
N THR A 376 20.88 4.50 9.04
CA THR A 376 21.52 3.69 10.09
C THR A 376 20.64 3.50 11.33
N ASP A 377 19.95 4.55 11.78
CA ASP A 377 19.13 4.49 12.99
C ASP A 377 17.64 4.19 12.71
N ILE A 378 17.30 3.90 11.45
CA ILE A 378 15.91 3.77 10.99
C ILE A 378 15.64 2.48 10.21
N SER A 379 16.63 1.58 10.11
CA SER A 379 16.51 0.22 9.56
C SER A 379 17.55 -0.72 10.15
N VAL A 380 17.33 -2.02 10.03
CA VAL A 380 18.24 -3.07 10.50
C VAL A 380 19.60 -3.02 9.80
N THR A 381 19.59 -2.84 8.48
CA THR A 381 20.82 -2.89 7.67
C THR A 381 21.49 -1.53 7.49
N GLY A 382 20.74 -0.43 7.68
CA GLY A 382 21.22 0.92 7.44
C GLY A 382 21.52 1.21 5.96
N GLY A 383 20.84 0.54 5.03
CA GLY A 383 21.20 0.64 3.61
C GLY A 383 20.08 0.39 2.61
N VAL A 384 20.39 0.72 1.35
CA VAL A 384 19.54 0.48 0.18
C VAL A 384 20.01 -0.79 -0.52
N VAL A 385 19.08 -1.63 -0.99
CA VAL A 385 19.41 -2.86 -1.71
C VAL A 385 20.29 -2.59 -2.93
N ASN A 386 21.26 -3.48 -3.18
CA ASN A 386 22.20 -3.39 -4.30
C ASN A 386 22.29 -4.72 -5.03
N ALA A 387 21.82 -4.77 -6.27
CA ALA A 387 21.72 -6.00 -7.05
C ALA A 387 23.09 -6.60 -7.41
N TYR A 388 24.07 -5.77 -7.73
CA TYR A 388 25.42 -6.21 -8.09
C TYR A 388 26.13 -6.84 -6.88
N ASN A 389 26.09 -6.18 -5.73
CA ASN A 389 26.68 -6.69 -4.50
C ASN A 389 25.98 -8.00 -4.06
N ALA A 390 24.65 -8.08 -4.22
CA ALA A 390 23.87 -9.26 -3.89
C ALA A 390 24.30 -10.47 -4.73
N LEU A 391 24.43 -10.32 -6.05
CA LEU A 391 24.85 -11.42 -6.93
C LEU A 391 26.30 -11.85 -6.69
N LYS A 392 27.20 -10.90 -6.37
CA LYS A 392 28.57 -11.23 -5.96
C LYS A 392 28.61 -12.04 -4.67
N LEU A 393 27.82 -11.67 -3.67
CA LEU A 393 27.75 -12.40 -2.41
C LEU A 393 27.06 -13.76 -2.59
N ALA A 394 26.02 -13.83 -3.40
CA ALA A 394 25.33 -15.10 -3.71
C ALA A 394 26.28 -16.14 -4.34
N ALA A 395 27.29 -15.70 -5.09
CA ALA A 395 28.30 -16.59 -5.69
C ALA A 395 29.19 -17.31 -4.66
N THR A 396 29.19 -16.88 -3.40
CA THR A 396 30.02 -17.46 -2.33
C THR A 396 29.26 -18.39 -1.39
N TYR A 397 27.94 -18.54 -1.59
CA TYR A 397 27.09 -19.49 -0.88
C TYR A 397 27.08 -20.84 -1.61
#